data_AF-A0A2G2H7P5-F1
#
_entry.id   AF-A0A2G2H7P5-F1
#
_cell.length_a   1.000
_cell.length_b   1.000
_cell.length_c   1.000
_cell.angle_alpha   90.00
_cell.angle_beta   90.00
_cell.angle_gamma   90.00
#
_symmetry.space_group_name_H-M   'P 1'
#
loop_
_entity.id
_entity.type
_entity.pdbx_description
1 polymer ?
#
loop_
_entity_poly.entity_id
_entity_poly.type
_entity_poly.pdbx_seq_one_letter_code
_entity_poly.pdbx_strand_id
1 'polypeptide(L)'
;MTHKKSFKSPLIILTFTLLYLNSYSQNIPNIKYLDKETIDQVEVDYDNDGDIDIIVAGVHVKKNQGRVFLVKNNGVEYEKPEYIFSYPSIGFKQEIKLIQDDNTTKVIMTGTSPTGKKDEFTATLYKGEFQGLLIPPISSEPKN
;
A
#
# COMPACT_ATOMS: atom_id res chain seq x y z
N MET A 1 -74.78 -13.51 -19.70
CA MET A 1 -74.39 -13.03 -18.35
C MET A 1 -72.87 -12.98 -18.31
N THR A 2 -72.34 -11.78 -18.50
CA THR A 2 -70.92 -11.44 -18.71
C THR A 2 -70.22 -11.34 -17.35
N HIS A 3 -69.18 -12.15 -17.11
CA HIS A 3 -68.26 -11.92 -15.99
C HIS A 3 -66.83 -11.70 -16.52
N LYS A 4 -66.51 -10.41 -16.66
CA LYS A 4 -65.16 -9.87 -16.83
C LYS A 4 -64.44 -10.03 -15.49
N LYS A 5 -63.48 -10.95 -15.37
CA LYS A 5 -62.58 -10.99 -14.21
C LYS A 5 -61.22 -10.40 -14.56
N SER A 6 -60.83 -9.49 -13.69
CA SER A 6 -59.83 -8.44 -13.79
C SER A 6 -58.38 -8.97 -13.89
N PHE A 7 -57.62 -8.30 -14.74
CA PHE A 7 -56.17 -8.43 -14.93
C PHE A 7 -55.43 -8.00 -13.65
N LYS A 8 -54.59 -8.87 -13.09
CA LYS A 8 -53.59 -8.47 -12.09
C LYS A 8 -52.24 -9.05 -12.47
N SER A 9 -51.48 -8.32 -13.28
CA SER A 9 -50.05 -8.53 -13.43
C SER A 9 -49.37 -8.11 -12.13
N PRO A 10 -48.63 -8.97 -11.42
CA PRO A 10 -47.69 -8.47 -10.43
C PRO A 10 -46.50 -7.87 -11.18
N LEU A 11 -46.44 -6.54 -11.13
CA LEU A 11 -45.27 -5.73 -11.39
C LEU A 11 -44.07 -6.36 -10.65
N ILE A 12 -43.14 -7.00 -11.38
CA ILE A 12 -41.83 -7.35 -10.81
C ILE A 12 -41.12 -6.01 -10.65
N ILE A 13 -41.24 -5.43 -9.47
CA ILE A 13 -40.44 -4.29 -9.05
C ILE A 13 -39.01 -4.82 -9.00
N LEU A 14 -38.23 -4.47 -10.01
CA LEU A 14 -36.78 -4.54 -9.97
C LEU A 14 -36.35 -3.65 -8.79
N THR A 15 -36.19 -4.24 -7.61
CA THR A 15 -35.60 -3.56 -6.46
C THR A 15 -34.14 -3.33 -6.80
N PHE A 16 -33.89 -2.22 -7.49
CA PHE A 16 -32.58 -1.62 -7.64
C PHE A 16 -32.22 -1.07 -6.26
N THR A 17 -31.78 -1.96 -5.37
CA THR A 17 -31.23 -1.57 -4.09
C THR A 17 -29.95 -0.79 -4.40
N LEU A 18 -30.06 0.54 -4.45
CA LEU A 18 -28.91 1.43 -4.31
C LEU A 18 -28.26 1.07 -2.98
N LEU A 19 -27.26 0.20 -3.02
CA LEU A 19 -26.34 0.05 -1.90
C LEU A 19 -25.56 1.37 -1.83
N TYR A 20 -25.83 2.08 -0.75
CA TYR A 20 -25.22 3.34 -0.34
C TYR A 20 -23.70 3.25 -0.43
N LEU A 21 -23.11 3.89 -1.43
CA LEU A 21 -21.68 4.21 -1.41
C LEU A 21 -21.49 5.44 -0.52
N ASN A 22 -21.55 5.24 0.79
CA ASN A 22 -20.85 6.14 1.71
C ASN A 22 -19.39 5.71 1.69
N SER A 23 -18.60 6.26 0.77
CA SER A 23 -17.15 6.16 0.86
C SER A 23 -16.72 6.98 2.08
N TYR A 24 -16.68 6.34 3.25
CA TYR A 24 -16.04 6.91 4.42
C TYR A 24 -14.54 6.98 4.13
N SER A 25 -14.04 8.18 3.82
CA SER A 25 -12.61 8.41 3.72
C SER A 25 -12.02 8.30 5.13
N GLN A 26 -11.37 7.17 5.41
CA GLN A 26 -10.60 6.99 6.64
C GLN A 26 -9.32 7.85 6.58
N ASN A 27 -8.84 8.31 7.74
CA ASN A 27 -7.62 9.13 7.81
C ASN A 27 -6.41 8.26 8.12
N ILE A 28 -5.41 8.26 7.23
CA ILE A 28 -4.14 7.56 7.48
C ILE A 28 -3.44 8.23 8.68
N PRO A 29 -3.04 7.47 9.70
CA PRO A 29 -2.34 8.00 10.88
C PRO A 29 -1.01 8.63 10.49
N ASN A 30 -0.61 9.65 11.24
CA ASN A 30 0.68 10.30 11.03
C ASN A 30 1.85 9.35 11.36
N ILE A 31 2.70 9.08 10.38
CA ILE A 31 3.95 8.33 10.58
C ILE A 31 5.03 9.31 11.01
N LYS A 32 5.40 9.25 12.29
CA LYS A 32 6.41 10.15 12.87
C LYS A 32 7.79 9.89 12.28
N TYR A 33 8.58 10.96 12.19
CA TYR A 33 10.00 10.94 11.83
C TYR A 33 10.33 10.54 10.38
N LEU A 34 9.33 10.36 9.52
CA LEU A 34 9.56 10.36 8.07
C LEU A 34 9.59 11.79 7.54
N ASP A 35 10.52 12.03 6.62
CA ASP A 35 10.55 13.27 5.86
C ASP A 35 9.40 13.25 4.85
N LYS A 36 8.50 14.24 4.95
CA LYS A 36 7.28 14.33 4.13
C LYS A 36 7.57 14.40 2.64
N GLU A 37 8.72 14.95 2.24
CA GLU A 37 9.09 15.07 0.82
C GLU A 37 9.54 13.74 0.21
N THR A 38 9.83 12.76 1.07
CA THR A 38 10.36 11.45 0.67
C THR A 38 9.30 10.35 0.72
N ILE A 39 8.11 10.63 1.25
CA ILE A 39 7.08 9.62 1.50
C ILE A 39 6.46 9.17 0.18
N ASP A 40 6.34 7.85 0.03
CA ASP A 40 5.47 7.21 -0.95
C ASP A 40 4.64 6.12 -0.27
N GLN A 41 3.46 5.85 -0.84
CA GLN A 41 2.50 4.93 -0.26
C GLN A 41 1.81 4.09 -1.34
N VAL A 42 1.44 2.87 -0.99
CA VAL A 42 0.74 1.93 -1.86
C VAL A 42 -0.36 1.23 -1.09
N GLU A 43 -1.52 1.13 -1.72
CA GLU A 43 -2.70 0.43 -1.23
C GLU A 43 -2.61 -1.06 -1.56
N VAL A 44 -2.86 -1.92 -0.57
CA VAL A 44 -2.78 -3.37 -0.71
C VAL A 44 -3.65 -4.06 0.33
N ASP A 45 -4.34 -5.14 -0.05
CA ASP A 45 -4.93 -6.07 0.92
C ASP A 45 -3.79 -6.99 1.40
N TYR A 46 -3.21 -6.68 2.57
CA TYR A 46 -1.95 -7.29 3.00
C TYR A 46 -2.15 -8.68 3.62
N ASP A 47 -3.24 -8.86 4.37
CA ASP A 47 -3.57 -10.12 5.05
C ASP A 47 -4.77 -10.86 4.45
N ASN A 48 -5.28 -10.41 3.30
CA ASN A 48 -6.35 -11.01 2.52
C ASN A 48 -7.69 -11.06 3.28
N ASP A 49 -7.96 -10.07 4.11
CA ASP A 49 -9.23 -9.96 4.85
C ASP A 49 -10.28 -9.10 4.12
N GLY A 50 -9.89 -8.45 3.02
CA GLY A 50 -10.74 -7.64 2.15
C GLY A 50 -10.76 -6.15 2.48
N ASP A 51 -10.08 -5.72 3.55
CA ASP A 51 -9.87 -4.32 3.87
C ASP A 51 -8.53 -3.84 3.25
N ILE A 52 -8.54 -2.63 2.68
CA ILE A 52 -7.35 -2.10 1.99
C ILE A 52 -6.41 -1.44 3.01
N ASP A 53 -5.24 -2.05 3.20
CA ASP A 53 -4.12 -1.54 4.00
C ASP A 53 -3.24 -0.58 3.20
N ILE A 54 -2.34 0.10 3.91
CA ILE A 54 -1.35 0.99 3.30
C ILE A 54 0.06 0.55 3.69
N ILE A 55 0.91 0.28 2.70
CA ILE A 55 2.36 0.23 2.90
C ILE A 55 2.92 1.63 2.62
N VAL A 56 3.70 2.16 3.55
CA VAL A 56 4.34 3.47 3.43
C VAL A 56 5.84 3.34 3.52
N ALA A 57 6.57 3.99 2.62
CA ALA A 57 8.00 4.16 2.74
C ALA A 57 8.42 5.62 2.77
N GLY A 58 9.53 5.90 3.43
CA GLY A 58 10.14 7.23 3.43
C GLY A 58 11.49 7.22 4.14
N VAL A 59 12.17 8.36 4.10
CA VAL A 59 13.47 8.55 4.76
C VAL A 59 13.28 9.07 6.17
N HIS A 60 13.94 8.43 7.12
CA HIS A 60 13.90 8.85 8.51
C HIS A 60 14.78 10.08 8.78
N VAL A 61 14.18 11.19 9.21
CA VAL A 61 14.82 12.53 9.32
C VAL A 61 16.10 12.56 10.16
N LYS A 62 16.21 11.72 11.20
CA LYS A 62 17.41 11.69 12.07
C LYS A 62 18.45 10.63 11.72
N LYS A 63 18.08 9.64 10.91
CA LYS A 63 18.92 8.46 10.65
C LYS A 63 19.41 8.38 9.20
N ASN A 64 18.85 9.21 8.32
CA ASN A 64 19.12 9.18 6.89
C ASN A 64 19.02 7.76 6.30
N GLN A 65 17.99 7.04 6.71
CA GLN A 65 17.76 5.64 6.36
C GLN A 65 16.31 5.48 5.92
N GLY A 66 16.09 4.74 4.83
CA GLY A 66 14.76 4.40 4.37
C GLY A 66 14.08 3.46 5.35
N ARG A 67 12.79 3.68 5.60
CA ARG A 67 11.95 2.82 6.43
C ARG A 67 10.67 2.48 5.70
N VAL A 68 10.18 1.29 5.96
CA VAL A 68 8.88 0.80 5.48
C VAL A 68 8.00 0.49 6.67
N PHE A 69 6.77 0.97 6.61
CA PHE A 69 5.72 0.74 7.60
C PHE A 69 4.49 0.13 6.95
N LEU A 70 3.79 -0.73 7.68
CA LEU A 70 2.44 -1.18 7.38
C LEU A 70 1.45 -0.36 8.22
N VAL A 71 0.36 0.07 7.61
CA VAL A 71 -0.78 0.67 8.30
C VAL A 71 -1.98 -0.20 7.97
N LYS A 72 -2.36 -1.05 8.92
CA LYS A 72 -3.48 -1.98 8.74
C LYS A 72 -4.82 -1.25 8.78
N ASN A 73 -5.77 -1.70 7.99
CA ASN A 73 -7.16 -1.27 8.01
C ASN A 73 -8.03 -2.44 8.49
N ASN A 74 -8.87 -2.21 9.49
CA ASN A 74 -9.79 -3.24 10.02
C ASN A 74 -11.24 -3.01 9.61
N GLY A 75 -11.45 -2.22 8.55
CA GLY A 75 -12.75 -1.83 8.02
C GLY A 75 -13.42 -0.68 8.78
N VAL A 76 -12.97 -0.37 9.99
CA VAL A 76 -13.48 0.74 10.83
C VAL A 76 -12.51 1.90 10.86
N GLU A 77 -11.24 1.62 11.14
CA GLU A 77 -10.16 2.61 11.23
C GLU A 77 -8.81 2.01 10.86
N TYR A 78 -7.86 2.89 10.53
CA TYR A 78 -6.47 2.50 10.39
C TYR A 78 -5.81 2.30 11.76
N GLU A 79 -5.11 1.18 11.91
CA GLU A 79 -4.29 0.88 13.08
C GLU A 79 -3.02 1.73 13.12
N LYS A 80 -2.28 1.64 14.24
CA LYS A 80 -1.00 2.36 14.37
C LYS A 80 0.01 1.81 13.35
N PRO A 81 0.85 2.68 12.75
CA PRO A 81 1.89 2.24 11.84
C PRO A 81 2.84 1.22 12.49
N GLU A 82 2.95 0.05 11.87
CA GLU A 82 3.85 -1.03 12.24
C GLU A 82 5.14 -0.93 11.41
N TYR A 83 6.31 -0.98 12.06
CA TYR A 83 7.58 -0.98 11.36
C TYR A 83 7.86 -2.37 10.78
N ILE A 84 8.13 -2.44 9.48
CA ILE A 84 8.47 -3.72 8.83
C ILE A 84 9.99 -3.88 8.75
N PHE A 85 10.66 -2.99 8.02
CA PHE A 85 12.11 -3.05 7.83
C PHE A 85 12.69 -1.68 7.44
N SER A 86 14.02 -1.63 7.34
CA SER A 86 14.76 -0.46 6.87
C SER A 86 15.72 -0.86 5.77
N TYR A 87 16.06 0.11 4.92
CA TYR A 87 16.96 -0.07 3.78
C TYR A 87 17.94 1.11 3.67
N PRO A 88 19.12 0.92 3.05
CA PRO A 88 20.04 2.03 2.80
C PRO A 88 19.34 3.14 2.03
N SER A 89 19.37 4.37 2.54
CA SER A 89 18.80 5.50 1.80
C SER A 89 19.83 6.03 0.82
N ILE A 90 19.42 6.14 -0.44
CA ILE A 90 20.14 6.91 -1.45
C ILE A 90 19.08 7.70 -2.21
N GLY A 91 18.51 8.74 -1.59
CA GLY A 91 17.59 9.59 -2.34
C GLY A 91 16.74 10.55 -1.53
N PHE A 92 16.38 11.64 -2.19
CA PHE A 92 15.44 12.65 -1.73
C PHE A 92 13.98 12.23 -1.97
N LYS A 93 13.72 11.37 -2.96
CA LYS A 93 12.40 10.81 -3.25
C LYS A 93 12.45 9.28 -3.15
N GLN A 94 11.45 8.69 -2.51
CA GLN A 94 11.23 7.25 -2.54
C GLN A 94 10.04 6.95 -3.46
N GLU A 95 10.11 5.83 -4.16
CA GLU A 95 9.00 5.24 -4.90
C GLU A 95 8.88 3.79 -4.46
N ILE A 96 7.66 3.32 -4.20
CA ILE A 96 7.39 1.95 -3.80
C ILE A 96 6.50 1.23 -4.78
N LYS A 97 6.81 -0.05 -4.99
CA LYS A 97 6.01 -0.97 -5.78
C LYS A 97 5.93 -2.31 -5.08
N LEU A 98 4.74 -2.89 -5.12
CA LEU A 98 4.50 -4.24 -4.62
C LEU A 98 4.37 -5.24 -5.75
N ILE A 99 4.87 -6.44 -5.52
CA ILE A 99 4.55 -7.63 -6.31
C ILE A 99 4.11 -8.69 -5.30
N GLN A 100 2.82 -9.02 -5.31
CA GLN A 100 2.25 -10.07 -4.49
C GLN A 100 2.11 -11.37 -5.30
N ASP A 101 2.39 -12.46 -4.62
CA ASP A 101 2.14 -13.85 -4.98
C ASP A 101 1.55 -14.53 -3.72
N ASP A 102 0.96 -15.72 -3.84
CA ASP A 102 0.13 -16.39 -2.81
C ASP A 102 0.60 -16.17 -1.37
N ASN A 103 1.89 -16.39 -1.11
CA ASN A 103 2.49 -16.23 0.21
C ASN A 103 3.63 -15.22 0.23
N THR A 104 3.93 -14.53 -0.87
CA THR A 104 5.12 -13.70 -0.98
C THR A 104 4.77 -12.30 -1.44
N THR A 105 5.17 -11.30 -0.66
CA THR A 105 5.11 -9.89 -1.06
C THR A 105 6.54 -9.41 -1.28
N LYS A 106 6.86 -8.94 -2.49
CA LYS A 106 8.08 -8.19 -2.76
C LYS A 106 7.76 -6.71 -2.67
N VAL A 107 8.48 -6.00 -1.79
CA VAL A 107 8.45 -4.54 -1.73
C VAL A 107 9.69 -4.04 -2.43
N ILE A 108 9.49 -3.38 -3.56
CA ILE A 108 10.55 -2.74 -4.35
C ILE A 108 10.54 -1.27 -3.96
N MET A 109 11.67 -0.79 -3.45
CA MET A 109 11.89 0.60 -3.10
C MET A 109 12.92 1.20 -4.05
N THR A 110 12.58 2.31 -4.70
CA THR A 110 13.51 3.07 -5.54
C THR A 110 13.79 4.43 -4.90
N GLY A 111 15.04 4.64 -4.49
CA GLY A 111 15.53 5.95 -4.07
C GLY A 111 16.09 6.72 -5.27
N THR A 112 15.78 8.02 -5.37
CA THR A 112 16.39 8.89 -6.39
C THR A 112 17.21 10.01 -5.74
N SER A 113 18.51 10.08 -6.07
CA SER A 113 19.42 11.13 -5.60
C SER A 113 19.10 12.50 -6.23
N PRO A 114 19.61 13.62 -5.67
CA PRO A 114 19.47 14.95 -6.30
C PRO A 114 20.04 15.04 -7.71
N THR A 115 21.02 14.18 -8.06
CA THR A 115 21.61 14.11 -9.40
C THR A 115 20.84 13.19 -10.35
N GLY A 116 19.72 12.62 -9.91
CA GLY A 116 18.89 11.70 -10.69
C GLY A 116 19.36 10.25 -10.69
N LYS A 117 20.42 9.89 -9.93
CA LYS A 117 20.84 8.49 -9.80
C LYS A 117 19.77 7.72 -9.04
N LYS A 118 19.37 6.56 -9.57
CA LYS A 118 18.41 5.66 -8.94
C LYS A 118 19.11 4.45 -8.32
N ASP A 119 18.71 4.09 -7.12
CA ASP A 119 19.11 2.85 -6.46
C ASP A 119 17.83 2.10 -6.07
N GLU A 120 17.76 0.81 -6.43
CA GLU A 120 16.60 -0.05 -6.17
C GLU A 120 16.94 -1.10 -5.12
N PHE A 121 16.05 -1.27 -4.15
CA PHE A 121 16.15 -2.27 -3.09
C PHE A 121 14.92 -3.14 -3.13
N THR A 122 15.07 -4.45 -2.96
CA THR A 122 13.93 -5.38 -2.95
C THR A 122 13.88 -6.12 -1.63
N ALA A 123 12.86 -5.86 -0.82
CA ALA A 123 12.53 -6.67 0.34
C ALA A 123 11.61 -7.81 -0.06
N THR A 124 11.80 -8.98 0.55
CA THR A 124 10.88 -10.11 0.43
C THR A 124 10.22 -10.36 1.78
N LEU A 125 8.89 -10.43 1.77
CA LEU A 125 8.07 -10.80 2.91
C LEU A 125 7.38 -12.12 2.56
N TYR A 126 7.41 -13.09 3.47
CA TYR A 126 6.73 -14.37 3.32
C TYR A 126 5.65 -14.47 4.39
N LYS A 127 4.39 -14.61 3.96
CA LYS A 127 3.19 -14.58 4.82
C LYS A 127 3.17 -13.37 5.76
N GLY A 128 3.51 -12.22 5.22
CA GLY A 128 3.59 -10.95 5.97
C GLY A 128 4.85 -10.77 6.83
N GLU A 129 5.72 -11.77 6.93
CA GLU A 129 6.94 -11.67 7.74
C GLU A 129 8.14 -11.29 6.88
N PHE A 130 8.91 -10.27 7.30
CA PHE A 130 10.11 -9.84 6.60
C PHE A 130 11.19 -10.95 6.59
N GLN A 131 11.59 -11.39 5.39
CA GLN A 131 12.58 -12.45 5.20
C GLN A 131 13.97 -11.91 4.87
N GLY A 132 14.05 -10.76 4.21
CA GLY A 132 15.34 -10.18 3.85
C GLY A 132 15.25 -9.08 2.81
N LEU A 133 16.38 -8.40 2.63
CA LEU A 133 16.57 -7.28 1.72
C LEU A 133 17.68 -7.62 0.72
N LEU A 134 17.37 -7.55 -0.57
CA LEU A 134 18.36 -7.58 -1.65
C LEU A 134 18.88 -6.17 -1.88
N ILE A 135 20.20 -6.02 -1.77
CA ILE A 135 20.93 -4.78 -2.04
C ILE A 135 21.69 -4.98 -3.35
N PRO A 136 21.53 -4.10 -4.35
CA PRO A 136 22.21 -4.24 -5.62
C PRO A 136 23.73 -4.06 -5.43
N PRO A 137 24.55 -4.72 -6.25
CA PRO A 137 26.00 -4.53 -6.20
C PRO A 137 26.37 -3.07 -6.50
N ILE A 138 27.24 -2.49 -5.67
CA ILE A 138 27.81 -1.17 -5.93
C ILE A 138 28.92 -1.35 -6.98
N SER A 139 28.63 -1.00 -8.23
CA SER A 139 29.68 -0.89 -9.25
C SER A 139 30.51 0.35 -8.96
N SER A 140 31.73 0.17 -8.45
CA SER A 140 32.71 1.26 -8.48
C SER A 140 33.14 1.45 -9.93
N GLU A 141 32.71 2.55 -10.56
CA GLU A 141 33.40 2.98 -11.78
C GLU A 141 34.86 3.24 -11.43
N PRO A 142 35.83 2.65 -12.15
CA PRO A 142 37.23 2.97 -11.93
C PRO A 142 37.41 4.47 -12.17
N LYS A 143 37.94 5.17 -11.17
CA LYS A 143 38.42 6.54 -11.36
C LYS A 143 39.59 6.47 -12.34
N ASN A 144 39.37 6.96 -13.57
CA ASN A 144 40.44 7.25 -14.52
C ASN A 144 41.23 8.48 -14.05
#